data_AF-A0A7W0S181-F1
#
_entry.id   AF-A0A7W0S181-F1
#
_cell.length_a   1.000
_cell.length_b   1.000
_cell.length_c   1.000
_cell.angle_alpha   90.00
_cell.angle_beta   90.00
_cell.angle_gamma   90.00
#
_symmetry.space_group_name_H-M   'P 1'
#
loop_
_entity.id
_entity.type
_entity.pdbx_description
1 polymer ?
#
loop_
_entity_poly.entity_id
_entity_poly.type
_entity_poly.pdbx_seq_one_letter_code
_entity_poly.pdbx_strand_id
1 'polypeptide(L)'
;MLGIAATDTGAGEVVDDLFHMAHERGAVAVQGRLEPRLLEAIGRRRCLLRFTGEALIHARDPLVLGAALTRSALLTRLEGEWWMGHASLPFAGTP
;
A
#
# COMPACT_ATOMS: atom_id res chain seq x y z
N MET A 1 -5.88 0.67 10.65
CA MET A 1 -5.36 0.50 9.28
C MET A 1 -5.71 -0.91 8.82
N LEU A 2 -6.58 -1.04 7.81
CA LEU A 2 -6.95 -2.35 7.24
C LEU A 2 -5.98 -2.68 6.10
N GLY A 3 -5.31 -3.83 6.19
CA GLY A 3 -4.43 -4.35 5.14
C GLY A 3 -5.15 -5.47 4.40
N ILE A 4 -5.18 -5.40 3.07
CA ILE A 4 -5.81 -6.41 2.22
C ILE A 4 -4.71 -7.18 1.51
N ALA A 5 -4.68 -8.50 1.72
CA ALA A 5 -3.84 -9.41 0.96
C ALA A 5 -4.74 -10.32 0.13
N ALA A 6 -4.50 -10.38 -1.18
CA ALA A 6 -5.21 -11.24 -2.10
C ALA A 6 -4.22 -12.07 -2.93
N THR A 7 -4.59 -13.32 -3.24
CA THR A 7 -3.92 -14.11 -4.28
C THR A 7 -4.25 -13.51 -5.65
N ASP A 8 -3.37 -13.69 -6.66
CA ASP A 8 -3.52 -13.04 -7.97
C ASP A 8 -4.88 -13.30 -8.65
N THR A 9 -5.51 -14.45 -8.36
CA THR A 9 -6.80 -14.82 -8.95
C THR A 9 -8.00 -14.16 -8.26
N GLY A 10 -7.86 -13.66 -7.02
CA GLY A 10 -8.97 -13.20 -6.18
C GLY A 10 -9.02 -11.69 -5.92
N ALA A 11 -8.10 -10.91 -6.49
CA ALA A 11 -8.01 -9.46 -6.22
C ALA A 11 -9.31 -8.70 -6.52
N GLY A 12 -10.07 -9.11 -7.53
CA GLY A 12 -11.37 -8.51 -7.87
C GLY A 12 -12.44 -8.76 -6.81
N GLU A 13 -12.63 -10.02 -6.43
CA GLU A 13 -13.65 -10.45 -5.46
C GLU A 13 -13.40 -9.82 -4.09
N VAL A 14 -12.15 -9.78 -3.65
CA VAL A 14 -11.78 -9.16 -2.38
C VAL A 14 -12.09 -7.66 -2.37
N VAL A 15 -11.90 -6.97 -3.49
CA VAL A 15 -12.24 -5.54 -3.62
C VAL A 15 -13.76 -5.35 -3.62
N ASP A 16 -14.52 -6.23 -4.25
CA ASP A 16 -15.99 -6.18 -4.24
C ASP A 16 -16.54 -6.41 -2.83
N ASP A 17 -16.06 -7.45 -2.14
CA ASP A 17 -16.46 -7.75 -0.76
C ASP A 17 -16.12 -6.60 0.19
N LEU A 18 -14.94 -6.00 0.03
CA LEU A 18 -14.53 -4.82 0.80
C LEU A 18 -15.50 -3.65 0.59
N PHE A 19 -15.81 -3.32 -0.66
CA PHE A 19 -16.72 -2.22 -0.98
C PHE A 19 -18.14 -2.50 -0.52
N HIS A 20 -18.60 -3.75 -0.64
CA HIS A 20 -19.89 -4.18 -0.13
C HIS A 20 -19.96 -4.00 1.40
N MET A 21 -18.96 -4.50 2.15
CA MET A 21 -18.90 -4.31 3.60
C MET A 21 -18.79 -2.84 4.02
N ALA A 22 -18.04 -2.03 3.26
CA ALA A 22 -17.92 -0.61 3.53
C ALA A 22 -19.26 0.11 3.30
N HIS A 23 -19.96 -0.25 2.23
CA HIS A 23 -21.28 0.29 1.91
C HIS A 23 -22.33 -0.08 2.97
N GLU A 24 -22.39 -1.36 3.38
CA GLU A 24 -23.29 -1.84 4.43
C GLU A 24 -23.07 -1.11 5.78
N ARG A 25 -21.84 -0.63 6.02
CA ARG A 25 -21.47 0.15 7.21
C ARG A 25 -21.66 1.65 7.04
N GLY A 26 -22.20 2.11 5.91
CA GLY A 26 -22.41 3.52 5.60
C GLY A 26 -21.14 4.32 5.32
N ALA A 27 -20.02 3.65 4.99
CA ALA A 27 -18.77 4.33 4.69
C ALA A 27 -18.82 4.98 3.30
N VAL A 28 -18.35 6.23 3.22
CA VAL A 28 -18.25 7.01 1.96
C VAL A 28 -16.92 6.81 1.23
N ALA A 29 -15.92 6.27 1.91
CA ALA A 29 -14.60 5.98 1.37
C ALA A 29 -13.90 4.89 2.19
N VAL A 30 -12.96 4.19 1.55
CA VAL A 30 -12.06 3.24 2.23
C VAL A 30 -10.65 3.81 2.21
N GLN A 31 -9.98 3.80 3.37
CA GLN A 31 -8.58 4.20 3.51
C GLN A 31 -7.76 3.01 3.99
N GLY A 32 -6.62 2.80 3.35
CA GLY A 32 -5.76 1.65 3.60
C GLY A 32 -4.54 1.64 2.68
N ARG A 33 -3.74 0.60 2.81
CA ARG A 33 -2.59 0.39 1.94
C ARG A 33 -3.06 -0.14 0.58
N LEU A 34 -2.69 0.55 -0.49
CA LEU A 34 -2.87 0.06 -1.85
C LEU A 34 -1.67 -0.80 -2.24
N GLU A 35 -1.91 -2.04 -2.69
CA GLU A 35 -0.88 -2.90 -3.26
C GLU A 35 -0.96 -2.92 -4.80
N PRO A 36 0.15 -3.11 -5.54
CA PRO A 36 0.17 -3.19 -7.01
C PRO A 36 -0.85 -4.14 -7.60
N ARG A 37 -0.99 -5.32 -6.97
CA ARG A 37 -1.90 -6.36 -7.42
C ARG A 37 -3.37 -5.91 -7.42
N LEU A 38 -3.71 -4.89 -6.62
CA LEU A 38 -5.07 -4.36 -6.53
C LEU A 38 -5.32 -3.19 -7.50
N LEU A 39 -4.27 -2.59 -8.07
CA LEU A 39 -4.40 -1.42 -8.95
C LEU A 39 -5.27 -1.70 -10.17
N GLU A 40 -5.11 -2.86 -10.82
CA GLU A 40 -5.94 -3.23 -11.97
C GLU A 40 -7.41 -3.43 -11.56
N ALA A 41 -7.65 -4.17 -10.48
CA ALA A 41 -9.00 -4.45 -9.97
C ALA A 41 -9.73 -3.14 -9.60
N ILE A 42 -9.04 -2.21 -8.95
CA ILE A 42 -9.58 -0.91 -8.56
C ILE A 42 -9.76 0.00 -9.78
N GLY A 43 -8.80 0.00 -10.71
CA GLY A 43 -8.86 0.78 -11.95
C GLY A 43 -10.03 0.41 -12.84
N ARG A 44 -10.32 -0.89 -13.00
CA ARG A 44 -11.49 -1.38 -13.75
C ARG A 44 -12.82 -0.90 -13.17
N ARG A 45 -12.88 -0.66 -11.86
CA ARG A 45 -14.06 -0.16 -11.13
C ARG A 45 -14.17 1.37 -11.12
N ARG A 46 -13.26 2.08 -11.80
CA ARG A 46 -13.23 3.55 -11.92
C ARG A 46 -13.18 4.28 -10.58
N CYS A 47 -12.54 3.67 -9.58
CA CYS A 47 -12.40 4.29 -8.25
C CYS A 47 -11.42 5.47 -8.28
N LEU A 48 -11.74 6.51 -7.51
CA LEU A 48 -10.82 7.63 -7.28
C LEU A 48 -9.83 7.27 -6.18
N LEU A 49 -8.54 7.36 -6.48
CA LEU A 49 -7.45 7.13 -5.52
C LEU A 49 -6.94 8.47 -5.00
N ARG A 50 -7.02 8.66 -3.67
CA ARG A 50 -6.45 9.82 -2.99
C ARG A 50 -5.27 9.39 -2.13
N PHE A 51 -4.07 9.80 -2.51
CA PHE A 51 -2.87 9.60 -1.69
C PHE A 51 -2.87 10.60 -0.53
N THR A 52 -2.86 10.12 0.71
CA THR A 52 -2.89 10.95 1.92
C THR A 52 -1.51 11.23 2.51
N GLY A 53 -0.44 10.64 1.97
CA GLY A 53 0.94 10.87 2.44
C GLY A 53 1.23 10.31 3.83
N GLU A 54 0.43 9.36 4.30
CA GLU A 54 0.60 8.79 5.64
C GLU A 54 1.68 7.70 5.63
N ALA A 55 2.68 7.83 6.51
CA ALA A 55 3.76 6.86 6.70
C ALA A 55 3.55 6.09 8.01
N LEU A 56 3.60 4.76 7.94
CA LEU A 56 3.67 3.91 9.12
C LEU A 56 5.14 3.67 9.48
N ILE A 57 5.58 4.19 10.62
CA ILE A 57 6.94 3.99 11.12
C ILE A 57 6.90 2.93 12.21
N HIS A 58 7.62 1.83 12.00
CA HIS A 58 7.82 0.81 13.02
C HIS A 58 9.32 0.66 13.28
N ALA A 59 9.73 0.87 14.52
CA ALA A 59 11.09 0.62 14.98
C ALA A 59 11.04 -0.10 16.33
N ARG A 60 11.91 -1.10 16.50
CA ARG A 60 12.06 -1.79 17.79
C ARG A 60 12.79 -0.91 18.81
N ASP A 61 13.69 -0.05 18.34
CA ASP A 61 14.43 0.90 19.15
C ASP A 61 13.66 2.23 19.27
N PRO A 62 13.29 2.66 20.50
CA PRO A 62 12.59 3.91 20.72
C PRO A 62 13.39 5.15 20.33
N LEU A 63 14.74 5.11 20.33
CA LEU A 63 15.56 6.23 19.89
C LEU A 63 15.45 6.47 18.38
N VAL A 64 15.36 5.39 17.61
CA VAL A 64 15.13 5.45 16.15
C VAL A 64 13.74 6.00 15.84
N LEU A 65 12.72 5.56 16.60
CA LEU A 65 11.37 6.09 16.46
C LEU A 65 11.32 7.58 16.81
N GLY A 66 11.99 7.99 17.88
CA GLY A 66 12.10 9.39 18.29
C GLY A 66 12.78 10.25 17.22
N ALA A 67 13.86 9.76 16.63
CA ALA A 67 14.55 10.45 15.53
C ALA A 67 13.61 10.67 14.33
N ALA A 68 12.89 9.62 13.91
CA ALA A 68 11.98 9.64 12.77
C ALA A 68 10.77 10.60 12.93
N LEU A 69 10.40 10.93 14.17
CA LEU A 69 9.33 11.89 14.49
C LEU A 69 9.81 13.34 14.61
N THR A 70 11.13 13.57 14.58
CA THR A 70 11.66 14.94 14.62
C THR A 70 11.49 15.65 13.27
N ARG A 71 11.38 16.99 13.29
CA ARG A 71 11.36 17.82 12.07
C ARG A 71 12.66 17.77 11.26
N SER A 72 13.70 17.15 11.80
CA SER A 72 15.02 17.01 11.18
C SER A 72 15.26 15.64 10.56
N ALA A 73 14.30 14.71 10.67
CA ALA A 73 14.36 13.45 9.94
C ALA A 73 13.85 13.63 8.51
N LEU A 74 14.69 13.26 7.55
CA LEU A 74 14.28 13.08 6.17
C LEU A 74 13.91 11.62 5.96
N LEU A 75 12.61 11.31 6.00
CA LEU A 75 12.10 10.00 5.61
C LEU A 75 11.95 9.99 4.09
N THR A 76 12.92 9.39 3.41
CA THR A 76 12.82 9.21 1.96
C THR A 76 11.96 7.98 1.63
N ARG A 77 11.32 8.02 0.45
CA ARG A 77 10.46 6.95 -0.10
C ARG A 77 11.14 5.56 -0.18
N LEU A 78 12.44 5.47 0.09
CA LEU A 78 13.25 4.27 -0.10
C LEU A 78 13.09 3.20 0.99
N GLU A 79 12.63 3.57 2.20
CA GLU A 79 12.64 2.65 3.37
C GLU A 79 11.28 1.99 3.67
N GLY A 80 10.32 2.00 2.73
CA GLY A 80 8.98 1.43 2.97
C GLY A 80 8.14 1.02 1.76
N GLU A 81 8.49 1.46 0.55
CA GLU A 81 7.70 1.21 -0.67
C GLU A 81 8.42 0.28 -1.66
N TRP A 82 8.87 -0.88 -1.19
CA TRP A 82 9.49 -1.92 -2.02
C TRP A 82 8.58 -2.45 -3.15
N TRP A 83 7.28 -2.12 -3.14
CA TRP A 83 6.32 -2.57 -4.15
C TRP A 83 6.23 -1.65 -5.38
N MET A 84 6.90 -0.49 -5.39
CA MET A 84 7.07 0.34 -6.58
C MET A 84 8.39 0.06 -7.33
N GLY A 85 8.98 -1.12 -7.12
CA GLY A 85 10.11 -1.61 -7.89
C GLY A 85 9.68 -2.11 -9.27
N HIS A 86 9.53 -1.20 -10.24
CA HIS A 86 9.56 -1.56 -11.65
C HIS A 86 11.03 -1.83 -12.02
N ALA A 87 11.54 -3.02 -11.69
CA ALA A 87 12.84 -3.49 -12.13
C ALA A 87 12.79 -5.00 -12.38
N SER A 88 12.05 -5.41 -13.41
CA SER A 88 12.35 -6.65 -14.13
C SER A 88 13.65 -6.42 -14.91
N LEU A 89 14.79 -6.40 -14.21
CA LEU A 89 16.06 -6.65 -14.89
C LEU A 89 16.17 -8.18 -15.01
N PRO A 90 16.24 -8.73 -16.23
CA PRO A 90 16.53 -10.15 -16.38
C PRO A 90 17.88 -10.41 -15.71
N PHE A 91 17.92 -11.40 -14.83
CA PHE A 91 19.17 -11.93 -14.30
C PHE A 91 19.93 -12.57 -15.47
N ALA A 92 20.73 -11.78 -16.17
CA ALA A 92 21.73 -12.28 -17.09
C ALA A 92 22.93 -12.75 -16.26
N GLY A 93 22.90 -14.02 -15.84
CA GLY A 93 24.14 -14.81 -15.88
C GLY A 93 24.49 -14.95 -17.37
N THR A 94 25.70 -14.75 -17.83
CA THR A 94 27.02 -15.13 -17.32
C THR A 94 28.07 -14.36 -18.15
N PRO A 95 29.38 -14.38 -17.81
CA PRO A 95 30.40 -14.42 -18.87
C PRO A 95 30.47 -15.82 -19.51
#